data_AF-A0A8E6B8Y6-F1
#
_entry.id   AF-A0A8E6B8Y6-F1
#
_cell.length_a   1.000
_cell.length_b   1.000
_cell.length_c   1.000
_cell.angle_alpha   90.00
_cell.angle_beta   90.00
_cell.angle_gamma   90.00
#
_symmetry.space_group_name_H-M   'P 1'
#
loop_
_entity.id
_entity.type
_entity.pdbx_description
1 polymer ?
#
loop_
_entity_poly.entity_id
_entity_poly.type
_entity_poly.pdbx_seq_one_letter_code
_entity_poly.pdbx_strand_id
1 'polypeptide(L)'
;MPTQLLKSKLFFALLCCASLMLFGCSTLMKELSNNLTQWQMLDQKALDNPIQAVGGDGIVFTPGPDSKFFNRKQLARADAETLVSYYSPIFVQQRVNTQAQKYPYPQEYDMIGQAHLKVDSDGKLKSYVSGEPKVYVIMKKLKIDEAEHTQLTYTAWYPAHPRMKAIDLSYADIDSCVVRITLDQENVPLFFETIAACGCFHKVFVEKWLEDAAQQTFGPPEKGKKFSIEKSLKDSIDWEVGGVIDEPKDSPRRPVVFLKAGDHKVLGMGSAARLKVPTNADQHKYVMNSYADLYSIPVDNSDKTSAFFDMDNGGKVRGAERKKEKFFLSFVGVDSAGQPRADDQIKMHFDESTWGDPSIYSKYLRLPPGTLNPVKQVGANLN
;
A
#
# COMPACT_ATOMS: atom_id res chain seq x y z
N MET A 1 -11.08 -25.26 -35.63
CA MET A 1 -12.12 -24.68 -34.75
C MET A 1 -11.54 -23.75 -33.67
N PRO A 2 -11.09 -22.51 -33.99
CA PRO A 2 -10.71 -21.51 -32.98
C PRO A 2 -11.65 -20.29 -32.93
N THR A 3 -12.66 -20.22 -33.80
CA THR A 3 -13.53 -19.05 -33.99
C THR A 3 -14.73 -18.97 -33.05
N GLN A 4 -15.10 -20.07 -32.38
CA GLN A 4 -16.20 -20.06 -31.39
C GLN A 4 -15.77 -19.57 -30.00
N LEU A 5 -14.50 -19.79 -29.60
CA LEU A 5 -13.97 -19.31 -28.31
C LEU A 5 -13.75 -17.79 -28.27
N LEU A 6 -13.48 -17.18 -29.43
CA LEU A 6 -13.33 -15.72 -29.55
C LEU A 6 -14.68 -14.99 -29.47
N LYS A 7 -15.74 -15.62 -30.01
CA LYS A 7 -17.10 -15.09 -29.94
C LYS A 7 -17.68 -15.11 -28.52
N SER A 8 -17.38 -16.11 -27.69
CA SER A 8 -17.88 -16.15 -26.31
C SER A 8 -17.25 -15.11 -25.39
N LYS A 9 -15.98 -14.74 -25.62
CA LYS A 9 -15.27 -13.70 -24.85
C LYS A 9 -15.69 -12.28 -25.23
N LEU A 10 -15.99 -12.04 -26.51
CA LEU A 10 -16.59 -10.77 -26.96
C LEU A 10 -18.02 -10.62 -26.40
N PHE A 11 -18.76 -11.75 -26.29
CA PHE A 11 -20.09 -11.78 -25.70
C PHE A 11 -20.08 -11.45 -24.19
N PHE A 12 -19.06 -11.90 -23.44
CA PHE A 12 -18.91 -11.58 -22.01
C PHE A 12 -18.54 -10.11 -21.77
N ALA A 13 -17.72 -9.52 -22.64
CA ALA A 13 -17.41 -8.09 -22.61
C ALA A 13 -18.64 -7.23 -22.97
N LEU A 14 -19.42 -7.64 -23.97
CA LEU A 14 -20.70 -7.00 -24.32
C LEU A 14 -21.77 -7.18 -23.23
N LEU A 15 -21.79 -8.32 -22.51
CA LEU A 15 -22.68 -8.51 -21.37
C LEU A 15 -22.30 -7.61 -20.19
N CYS A 16 -21.00 -7.41 -19.93
CA CYS A 16 -20.54 -6.44 -18.91
C CYS A 16 -20.93 -5.00 -19.29
N CYS A 17 -20.84 -4.64 -20.57
CA CYS A 17 -21.33 -3.35 -21.07
C CYS A 17 -22.87 -3.21 -21.00
N ALA A 18 -23.62 -4.30 -21.18
CA ALA A 18 -25.08 -4.29 -21.04
C ALA A 18 -25.53 -4.25 -19.58
N SER A 19 -24.81 -4.90 -18.66
CA SER A 19 -25.09 -4.83 -17.21
C SER A 19 -24.75 -3.46 -16.62
N LEU A 20 -23.78 -2.74 -17.20
CA LEU A 20 -23.45 -1.34 -16.87
C LEU A 20 -24.63 -0.36 -17.14
N MET A 21 -25.59 -0.74 -18.00
CA MET A 21 -26.78 0.09 -18.26
C MET A 21 -27.98 -0.23 -17.36
N LEU A 22 -28.00 -1.39 -16.68
CA LEU A 22 -29.15 -1.84 -15.88
C LEU A 22 -28.90 -1.75 -14.36
N PHE A 23 -27.64 -1.83 -13.92
CA PHE A 23 -27.22 -1.62 -12.54
C PHE A 23 -26.32 -0.40 -12.49
N GLY A 24 -26.57 0.55 -11.60
CA GLY A 24 -25.75 1.76 -11.48
C GLY A 24 -24.27 1.42 -11.42
N CYS A 25 -23.45 2.16 -12.19
CA CYS A 25 -22.02 1.91 -12.37
C CYS A 25 -21.28 1.68 -11.04
N SER A 26 -21.69 2.36 -9.96
CA SER A 26 -21.11 2.23 -8.63
C SER A 26 -21.28 0.84 -7.99
N THR A 27 -22.44 0.18 -8.13
CA THR A 27 -22.67 -1.14 -7.51
C THR A 27 -21.82 -2.23 -8.16
N LEU A 28 -21.70 -2.20 -9.49
CA LEU A 28 -20.87 -3.15 -10.23
C LEU A 28 -19.38 -2.95 -9.94
N MET A 29 -18.93 -1.69 -9.88
CA MET A 29 -17.55 -1.35 -9.52
C MET A 29 -17.23 -1.78 -8.09
N LYS A 30 -18.20 -1.66 -7.17
CA LYS A 30 -18.08 -2.16 -5.80
C LYS A 30 -17.90 -3.66 -5.72
N GLU A 31 -18.74 -4.44 -6.41
CA GLU A 31 -18.61 -5.90 -6.45
C GLU A 31 -17.30 -6.35 -7.11
N LEU A 32 -16.90 -5.70 -8.21
CA LEU A 32 -15.63 -5.96 -8.89
C LEU A 32 -14.44 -5.65 -7.96
N SER A 33 -14.46 -4.50 -7.28
CA SER A 33 -13.43 -4.11 -6.30
C SER A 33 -13.29 -5.15 -5.21
N ASN A 34 -14.40 -5.51 -4.56
CA ASN A 34 -14.41 -6.47 -3.46
C ASN A 34 -13.83 -7.82 -3.88
N ASN A 35 -14.12 -8.28 -5.10
CA ASN A 35 -13.57 -9.54 -5.61
C ASN A 35 -12.08 -9.44 -5.96
N LEU A 36 -11.62 -8.29 -6.48
CA LEU A 36 -10.21 -8.08 -6.84
C LEU A 36 -9.30 -7.86 -5.62
N THR A 37 -9.84 -7.36 -4.51
CA THR A 37 -9.08 -7.14 -3.28
C THR A 37 -9.13 -8.32 -2.33
N GLN A 38 -10.07 -9.26 -2.45
CA GLN A 38 -10.14 -10.37 -1.50
C GLN A 38 -9.09 -11.46 -1.76
N TRP A 39 -8.11 -11.54 -0.87
CA TRP A 39 -7.28 -12.73 -0.68
C TRP A 39 -7.08 -12.98 0.82
N GLN A 40 -6.74 -14.22 1.17
CA GLN A 40 -6.47 -14.57 2.55
C GLN A 40 -5.18 -13.88 3.00
N MET A 41 -5.32 -12.97 3.97
CA MET A 41 -4.18 -12.35 4.64
C MET A 41 -3.53 -13.34 5.61
N LEU A 42 -2.19 -13.26 5.69
CA LEU A 42 -1.40 -13.88 6.73
C LEU A 42 -1.81 -13.29 8.08
N ASP A 43 -1.96 -14.16 9.07
CA ASP A 43 -2.27 -13.77 10.44
C ASP A 43 -0.99 -13.46 11.24
N GLN A 44 -1.14 -13.05 12.49
CA GLN A 44 -0.01 -12.72 13.36
C GLN A 44 0.92 -13.92 13.66
N LYS A 45 0.53 -15.17 13.35
CA LYS A 45 1.43 -16.34 13.51
C LYS A 45 2.52 -16.35 12.44
N ALA A 46 2.35 -15.62 11.33
CA ALA A 46 3.40 -15.43 10.34
C ALA A 46 4.68 -14.84 10.95
N LEU A 47 4.57 -14.07 12.03
CA LEU A 47 5.71 -13.47 12.72
C LEU A 47 6.60 -14.50 13.46
N ASP A 48 6.04 -15.66 13.83
CA ASP A 48 6.79 -16.71 14.54
C ASP A 48 7.74 -17.48 13.62
N ASN A 49 7.40 -17.59 12.33
CA ASN A 49 8.27 -18.15 11.29
C ASN A 49 8.05 -17.40 9.96
N PRO A 50 8.65 -16.20 9.81
CA PRO A 50 8.33 -15.28 8.72
C PRO A 50 8.72 -15.82 7.34
N ILE A 51 9.85 -16.53 7.24
CA ILE A 51 10.30 -17.13 5.97
C ILE A 51 9.38 -18.28 5.55
N GLN A 52 8.97 -19.12 6.49
CA GLN A 52 8.00 -20.18 6.19
C GLN A 52 6.64 -19.59 5.77
N ALA A 53 6.20 -18.50 6.41
CA ALA A 53 4.92 -17.86 6.13
C ALA A 53 4.83 -17.31 4.69
N VAL A 54 5.96 -16.85 4.12
CA VAL A 54 6.02 -16.39 2.72
C VAL A 54 6.30 -17.51 1.71
N GLY A 55 6.32 -18.77 2.13
CA GLY A 55 6.45 -19.92 1.23
C GLY A 55 7.75 -20.71 1.37
N GLY A 56 8.52 -20.50 2.44
CA GLY A 56 9.72 -21.28 2.76
C GLY A 56 11.03 -20.70 2.21
N ASP A 57 10.94 -19.68 1.35
CA ASP A 57 12.08 -18.90 0.89
C ASP A 57 11.70 -17.42 0.79
N GLY A 58 12.60 -16.54 1.22
CA GLY A 58 12.32 -15.12 1.30
C GLY A 58 13.54 -14.25 1.57
N ILE A 59 13.35 -12.96 1.31
CA ILE A 59 14.31 -11.88 1.51
C ILE A 59 13.74 -10.94 2.58
N VAL A 60 14.57 -10.52 3.52
CA VAL A 60 14.16 -9.57 4.56
C VAL A 60 14.87 -8.24 4.33
N PHE A 61 14.12 -7.20 4.03
CA PHE A 61 14.62 -5.84 3.93
C PHE A 61 14.45 -5.14 5.28
N THR A 62 15.55 -4.68 5.86
CA THR A 62 15.59 -4.00 7.15
C THR A 62 16.07 -2.56 6.98
N PRO A 63 15.55 -1.60 7.75
CA PRO A 63 16.09 -0.24 7.76
C PRO A 63 17.54 -0.25 8.31
N GLY A 64 18.31 0.78 7.97
CA GLY A 64 19.74 0.97 8.31
C GLY A 64 20.19 0.64 9.75
N PRO A 65 20.63 1.60 10.58
CA PRO A 65 21.05 1.28 11.94
C PRO A 65 19.87 0.88 12.81
N ASP A 66 20.11 -0.02 13.78
CA ASP A 66 19.09 -0.48 14.71
C ASP A 66 18.53 0.70 15.52
N SER A 67 17.19 0.80 15.58
CA SER A 67 16.55 1.83 16.39
C SER A 67 16.68 1.49 17.86
N LYS A 68 17.01 2.50 18.67
CA LYS A 68 16.85 2.41 20.12
C LYS A 68 15.39 2.12 20.48
N PHE A 69 15.19 1.38 21.57
CA PHE A 69 13.88 1.10 22.12
C PHE A 69 13.33 2.37 22.78
N PHE A 70 12.09 2.77 22.44
CA PHE A 70 11.41 3.90 23.06
C PHE A 70 10.09 3.45 23.68
N ASN A 71 9.80 3.98 24.87
CA ASN A 71 8.46 3.87 25.45
C ASN A 71 7.54 5.01 24.97
N ARG A 72 6.25 4.87 25.22
CA ARG A 72 5.21 5.85 24.84
C ARG A 72 5.53 7.30 25.23
N LYS A 73 6.04 7.53 26.45
CA LYS A 73 6.40 8.90 26.91
C LYS A 73 7.60 9.49 26.18
N GLN A 74 8.50 8.65 25.70
CA GLN A 74 9.64 9.09 24.89
C GLN A 74 9.19 9.37 23.45
N LEU A 75 8.34 8.51 22.88
CA LEU A 75 7.77 8.69 21.54
C LEU A 75 6.93 9.98 21.45
N ALA A 76 6.17 10.31 22.48
CA ALA A 76 5.40 11.56 22.56
C ALA A 76 6.27 12.83 22.46
N ARG A 77 7.59 12.72 22.69
CA ARG A 77 8.56 13.84 22.62
C ARG A 77 9.56 13.67 21.48
N ALA A 78 9.47 12.59 20.70
CA ALA A 78 10.39 12.32 19.62
C ALA A 78 10.21 13.34 18.48
N ASP A 79 11.33 13.72 17.86
CA ASP A 79 11.32 14.54 16.67
C ASP A 79 10.97 13.73 15.41
N ALA A 80 10.80 14.45 14.30
CA ALA A 80 10.45 13.89 13.00
C ALA A 80 11.39 12.76 12.54
N GLU A 81 12.71 13.00 12.63
CA GLU A 81 13.73 12.06 12.18
C GLU A 81 13.72 10.79 13.03
N THR A 82 13.57 10.94 14.35
CA THR A 82 13.43 9.82 15.27
C THR A 82 12.20 8.98 14.97
N LEU A 83 11.05 9.60 14.71
CA LEU A 83 9.80 8.88 14.39
C LEU A 83 9.91 8.11 13.08
N VAL A 84 10.46 8.74 12.04
CA VAL A 84 10.72 8.13 10.73
C VAL A 84 11.65 6.92 10.87
N SER A 85 12.75 7.07 11.61
CA SER A 85 13.67 5.96 11.83
C SER A 85 13.05 4.86 12.68
N TYR A 86 12.33 5.21 13.75
CA TYR A 86 11.76 4.25 14.68
C TYR A 86 10.72 3.35 14.02
N TYR A 87 9.78 3.94 13.28
CA TYR A 87 8.67 3.23 12.62
C TYR A 87 8.96 2.77 11.19
N SER A 88 10.23 2.82 10.76
CA SER A 88 10.63 2.34 9.44
C SER A 88 10.30 0.83 9.24
N PRO A 89 9.58 0.43 8.18
CA PRO A 89 9.06 -0.93 8.05
C PRO A 89 10.14 -2.01 7.86
N ILE A 90 9.91 -3.21 8.37
CA ILE A 90 10.64 -4.40 7.93
C ILE A 90 9.81 -5.05 6.81
N PHE A 91 10.39 -5.28 5.63
CA PHE A 91 9.71 -6.01 4.57
C PHE A 91 10.20 -7.47 4.56
N VAL A 92 9.29 -8.41 4.73
CA VAL A 92 9.54 -9.85 4.55
C VAL A 92 8.92 -10.26 3.23
N GLN A 93 9.76 -10.44 2.22
CA GLN A 93 9.30 -10.71 0.87
C GLN A 93 9.51 -12.17 0.50
N GLN A 94 8.49 -12.79 -0.10
CA GLN A 94 8.62 -14.10 -0.73
C GLN A 94 9.73 -14.08 -1.79
N ARG A 95 10.50 -15.15 -1.87
CA ARG A 95 11.38 -15.44 -3.00
C ARG A 95 10.88 -16.69 -3.70
N VAL A 96 10.90 -16.65 -5.04
CA VAL A 96 10.59 -17.81 -5.87
C VAL A 96 11.72 -18.06 -6.85
N ASN A 97 11.85 -19.29 -7.33
CA ASN A 97 12.65 -19.55 -8.52
C ASN A 97 11.91 -18.96 -9.73
N THR A 98 12.30 -17.74 -10.13
CA THR A 98 11.64 -16.98 -11.19
C THR A 98 11.75 -17.68 -12.54
N GLN A 99 12.86 -18.38 -12.80
CA GLN A 99 13.09 -19.13 -14.04
C GLN A 99 12.21 -20.38 -14.16
N ALA A 100 11.76 -20.94 -13.02
CA ALA A 100 10.84 -22.07 -12.98
C ALA A 100 9.36 -21.66 -13.06
N GLN A 101 9.05 -20.36 -13.07
CA GLN A 101 7.67 -19.89 -13.20
C GLN A 101 7.14 -20.12 -14.61
N LYS A 102 5.82 -20.27 -14.75
CA LYS A 102 5.14 -20.37 -16.05
C LYS A 102 5.43 -19.15 -16.95
N TYR A 103 5.63 -17.99 -16.35
CA TYR A 103 6.07 -16.77 -17.00
C TYR A 103 7.33 -16.29 -16.29
N PRO A 104 8.53 -16.69 -16.77
CA PRO A 104 9.78 -16.30 -16.15
C PRO A 104 10.00 -14.79 -16.19
N TYR A 105 10.70 -14.28 -15.18
CA TYR A 105 11.12 -12.88 -15.11
C TYR A 105 12.49 -12.75 -14.43
N PRO A 106 13.21 -11.64 -14.65
CA PRO A 106 14.49 -11.39 -14.00
C PRO A 106 14.33 -11.30 -12.47
N GLN A 107 15.22 -11.94 -11.70
CA GLN A 107 15.11 -12.01 -10.25
C GLN A 107 15.20 -10.62 -9.59
N GLU A 108 15.94 -9.70 -10.20
CA GLU A 108 16.08 -8.33 -9.75
C GLU A 108 14.75 -7.57 -9.69
N TYR A 109 13.69 -8.04 -10.38
CA TYR A 109 12.37 -7.41 -10.29
C TYR A 109 11.75 -7.53 -8.90
N ASP A 110 12.18 -8.51 -8.11
CA ASP A 110 11.81 -8.69 -6.70
C ASP A 110 12.70 -7.89 -5.74
N MET A 111 13.59 -7.02 -6.22
CA MET A 111 14.47 -6.24 -5.35
C MET A 111 13.93 -4.81 -5.17
N ILE A 112 13.81 -4.36 -3.92
CA ILE A 112 13.65 -2.93 -3.62
C ILE A 112 14.88 -2.21 -4.18
N GLY A 113 14.68 -1.12 -4.91
CA GLY A 113 15.78 -0.40 -5.55
C GLY A 113 15.65 1.13 -5.48
N GLN A 114 16.69 1.79 -5.97
CA GLN A 114 16.73 3.25 -6.11
C GLN A 114 15.99 3.70 -7.37
N ALA A 115 15.29 4.82 -7.29
CA ALA A 115 14.68 5.50 -8.43
C ALA A 115 15.74 6.27 -9.25
N HIS A 116 15.65 6.15 -10.57
CA HIS A 116 16.53 6.78 -11.55
C HIS A 116 15.74 7.36 -12.72
N LEU A 117 16.39 8.23 -13.49
CA LEU A 117 15.84 8.84 -14.70
C LEU A 117 16.81 8.73 -15.85
N LYS A 118 16.31 8.40 -17.04
CA LYS A 118 17.08 8.44 -18.29
C LYS A 118 16.26 9.05 -19.41
N VAL A 119 16.93 9.44 -20.48
CA VAL A 119 16.28 9.74 -21.75
C VAL A 119 16.19 8.45 -22.56
N ASP A 120 15.00 8.12 -23.05
CA ASP A 120 14.78 6.97 -23.93
C ASP A 120 15.18 7.26 -25.39
N SER A 121 15.03 6.27 -26.27
CA SER A 121 15.38 6.37 -27.69
C SER A 121 14.58 7.44 -28.45
N ASP A 122 13.40 7.82 -27.93
CA ASP A 122 12.52 8.82 -28.54
C ASP A 122 12.79 10.23 -27.98
N GLY A 123 13.83 10.39 -27.15
CA GLY A 123 14.18 11.66 -26.53
C GLY A 123 13.30 12.02 -25.32
N LYS A 124 12.51 11.07 -24.78
CA LYS A 124 11.61 11.33 -23.65
C LYS A 124 12.23 10.86 -22.34
N LEU A 125 11.89 11.56 -21.26
CA LEU A 125 12.27 11.11 -19.91
C LEU A 125 11.51 9.83 -19.55
N LYS A 126 12.25 8.82 -19.10
CA LYS A 126 11.74 7.55 -18.60
C LYS A 126 12.32 7.28 -17.22
N SER A 127 11.43 7.02 -16.27
CA SER A 127 11.75 6.56 -14.93
C SER A 127 12.09 5.06 -14.96
N TYR A 128 12.98 4.64 -14.08
CA TYR A 128 13.26 3.23 -13.81
C TYR A 128 13.80 3.04 -12.39
N VAL A 129 13.84 1.79 -11.92
CA VAL A 129 14.30 1.44 -10.58
C VAL A 129 15.41 0.41 -10.69
N SER A 130 16.53 0.60 -9.98
CA SER A 130 17.65 -0.33 -9.94
C SER A 130 18.63 -0.01 -8.81
N GLY A 131 19.61 -0.88 -8.58
CA GLY A 131 20.70 -0.65 -7.63
C GLY A 131 20.33 -0.99 -6.18
N GLU A 132 21.02 -0.37 -5.24
CA GLU A 132 20.87 -0.68 -3.81
C GLU A 132 19.47 -0.35 -3.27
N PRO A 133 18.98 -1.12 -2.27
CA PRO A 133 17.66 -0.90 -1.69
C PRO A 133 17.50 0.49 -1.06
N LYS A 134 16.51 1.25 -1.56
CA LYS A 134 16.11 2.54 -1.00
C LYS A 134 14.61 2.60 -0.74
N VAL A 135 14.26 3.19 0.39
CA VAL A 135 12.87 3.47 0.76
C VAL A 135 12.70 4.98 0.91
N TYR A 136 11.71 5.53 0.24
CA TYR A 136 11.48 6.97 0.19
C TYR A 136 10.40 7.35 1.21
N VAL A 137 10.68 8.34 2.05
CA VAL A 137 9.82 8.68 3.18
C VAL A 137 9.23 10.09 3.10
N ILE A 138 7.96 10.19 3.47
CA ILE A 138 7.24 11.44 3.71
C ILE A 138 6.75 11.43 5.15
N MET A 139 6.98 12.54 5.87
CA MET A 139 6.27 12.84 7.11
C MET A 139 5.32 13.99 6.86
N LYS A 140 4.07 13.84 7.24
CA LYS A 140 3.06 14.91 7.20
C LYS A 140 2.40 15.06 8.55
N LYS A 141 2.09 16.31 8.88
CA LYS A 141 1.14 16.65 9.94
C LYS A 141 -0.13 17.15 9.27
N LEU A 142 -1.24 16.50 9.56
CA LEU A 142 -2.53 16.82 8.96
C LEU A 142 -3.63 16.80 10.02
N LYS A 143 -4.66 17.60 9.80
CA LYS A 143 -5.85 17.58 10.64
C LYS A 143 -6.79 16.48 10.16
N ILE A 144 -7.00 15.48 11.01
CA ILE A 144 -7.98 14.42 10.82
C ILE A 144 -9.04 14.60 11.91
N ASP A 145 -10.32 14.76 11.56
CA ASP A 145 -11.42 15.04 12.49
C ASP A 145 -11.10 16.16 13.51
N GLU A 146 -10.52 17.25 12.99
CA GLU A 146 -10.09 18.47 13.70
C GLU A 146 -8.88 18.32 14.64
N ALA A 147 -8.36 17.11 14.84
CA ALA A 147 -7.15 16.87 15.62
C ALA A 147 -5.92 16.76 14.70
N GLU A 148 -4.77 17.28 15.14
CA GLU A 148 -3.51 17.09 14.42
C GLU A 148 -3.00 15.65 14.61
N HIS A 149 -2.67 15.00 13.50
CA HIS A 149 -2.06 13.68 13.46
C HIS A 149 -0.79 13.70 12.61
N THR A 150 0.17 12.89 13.03
CA THR A 150 1.38 12.61 12.24
C THR A 150 1.13 11.39 11.36
N GLN A 151 1.41 11.51 10.06
CA GLN A 151 1.47 10.39 9.13
C GLN A 151 2.90 10.19 8.63
N LEU A 152 3.33 8.92 8.65
CA LEU A 152 4.61 8.47 8.10
C LEU A 152 4.33 7.57 6.90
N THR A 153 4.72 7.99 5.70
CA THR A 153 4.55 7.22 4.47
C THR A 153 5.90 6.76 3.96
N TYR A 154 6.06 5.46 3.75
CA TYR A 154 7.26 4.80 3.25
C TYR A 154 6.94 4.15 1.91
N THR A 155 7.71 4.48 0.88
CA THR A 155 7.53 3.94 -0.48
C THR A 155 8.76 3.15 -0.90
N ALA A 156 8.59 1.85 -1.06
CA ALA A 156 9.54 0.95 -1.70
C ALA A 156 9.19 0.81 -3.18
N TRP A 157 10.14 1.05 -4.06
CA TRP A 157 9.96 0.92 -5.52
C TRP A 157 10.64 -0.37 -6.02
N TYR A 158 10.02 -1.00 -7.02
CA TYR A 158 10.50 -2.23 -7.67
C TYR A 158 10.72 -1.99 -9.17
N PRO A 159 11.70 -2.68 -9.79
CA PRO A 159 12.00 -2.53 -11.21
C PRO A 159 10.88 -2.92 -12.17
N ALA A 160 9.88 -3.69 -11.75
CA ALA A 160 8.72 -4.01 -12.57
C ALA A 160 7.61 -4.70 -11.76
N HIS A 161 6.41 -4.73 -12.34
CA HIS A 161 5.42 -5.76 -12.10
C HIS A 161 5.52 -6.75 -13.27
N PRO A 162 6.22 -7.90 -13.13
CA PRO A 162 6.41 -8.84 -14.22
C PRO A 162 5.09 -9.40 -14.70
N ARG A 163 5.13 -9.95 -15.90
CA ARG A 163 3.97 -10.63 -16.47
C ARG A 163 3.81 -11.96 -15.76
N MET A 164 2.72 -12.11 -15.00
CA MET A 164 2.44 -13.31 -14.21
C MET A 164 1.44 -14.25 -14.90
N LYS A 165 0.80 -13.81 -15.99
CA LYS A 165 -0.26 -14.57 -16.70
C LYS A 165 -0.32 -14.29 -18.21
N ALA A 166 -1.05 -15.14 -18.94
CA ALA A 166 -1.20 -15.05 -20.40
C ALA A 166 -1.78 -13.69 -20.84
N ILE A 167 -2.83 -13.25 -20.15
CA ILE A 167 -3.43 -11.93 -20.33
C ILE A 167 -3.24 -11.22 -19.00
N ASP A 168 -2.17 -10.45 -18.91
CA ASP A 168 -1.83 -9.68 -17.73
C ASP A 168 -2.02 -8.21 -17.99
N LEU A 169 -3.00 -7.61 -17.32
CA LEU A 169 -3.29 -6.19 -17.43
C LEU A 169 -2.41 -5.39 -16.45
N SER A 170 -1.98 -5.98 -15.34
CA SER A 170 -1.20 -5.30 -14.31
C SER A 170 0.31 -5.28 -14.58
N TYR A 171 0.78 -5.92 -15.66
CA TYR A 171 2.19 -5.85 -16.08
C TYR A 171 2.65 -4.40 -16.24
N ALA A 172 3.80 -4.06 -15.65
CA ALA A 172 4.33 -2.70 -15.61
C ALA A 172 5.85 -2.67 -15.55
N ASP A 173 6.44 -1.61 -16.10
CA ASP A 173 7.88 -1.37 -16.06
C ASP A 173 8.38 -0.81 -14.73
N ILE A 174 7.48 -0.50 -13.77
CA ILE A 174 7.78 -0.08 -12.40
C ILE A 174 6.61 -0.51 -11.51
N ASP A 175 6.91 -1.02 -10.32
CA ASP A 175 5.91 -1.31 -9.28
C ASP A 175 6.31 -0.69 -7.95
N SER A 176 5.41 -0.71 -6.97
CA SER A 176 5.72 -0.19 -5.63
C SER A 176 4.91 -0.84 -4.52
N CYS A 177 5.45 -0.76 -3.31
CA CYS A 177 4.73 -0.94 -2.07
C CYS A 177 4.81 0.35 -1.26
N VAL A 178 3.65 0.93 -0.95
CA VAL A 178 3.51 2.11 -0.10
C VAL A 178 2.92 1.66 1.22
N VAL A 179 3.54 2.07 2.32
CA VAL A 179 3.09 1.82 3.70
C VAL A 179 2.89 3.16 4.38
N ARG A 180 1.70 3.43 4.90
CA ARG A 180 1.43 4.62 5.71
C ARG A 180 1.05 4.23 7.13
N ILE A 181 1.55 4.99 8.08
CA ILE A 181 1.26 4.84 9.51
C ILE A 181 0.63 6.14 9.96
N THR A 182 -0.58 6.06 10.52
CA THR A 182 -1.21 7.21 11.17
C THR A 182 -1.01 7.08 12.68
N LEU A 183 -0.37 8.10 13.27
CA LEU A 183 -0.06 8.14 14.70
C LEU A 183 -1.08 8.97 15.47
N ASP A 184 -1.29 8.62 16.74
CA ASP A 184 -2.01 9.42 17.72
C ASP A 184 -1.20 10.64 18.18
N GLN A 185 -1.76 11.42 19.11
CA GLN A 185 -1.12 12.63 19.64
C GLN A 185 0.12 12.34 20.51
N GLU A 186 0.34 11.09 20.90
CA GLU A 186 1.53 10.62 21.62
C GLU A 186 2.52 9.90 20.67
N ASN A 187 2.31 10.04 19.36
CA ASN A 187 3.09 9.40 18.29
C ASN A 187 3.08 7.86 18.36
N VAL A 188 1.99 7.24 18.82
CA VAL A 188 1.76 5.79 18.80
C VAL A 188 0.83 5.43 17.64
N PRO A 189 1.03 4.30 16.92
CA PRO A 189 0.17 3.95 15.80
C PRO A 189 -1.30 3.76 16.21
N LEU A 190 -2.21 4.27 15.37
CA LEU A 190 -3.65 3.98 15.42
C LEU A 190 -4.01 2.88 14.42
N PHE A 191 -3.53 3.05 13.19
CA PHE A 191 -3.70 2.11 12.09
C PHE A 191 -2.62 2.34 11.02
N PHE A 192 -2.52 1.37 10.15
CA PHE A 192 -1.57 1.27 9.06
C PHE A 192 -2.34 1.05 7.78
N GLU A 193 -1.81 1.56 6.69
CA GLU A 193 -2.38 1.41 5.37
C GLU A 193 -1.30 0.92 4.41
N THR A 194 -1.67 0.04 3.49
CA THR A 194 -0.80 -0.35 2.40
C THR A 194 -1.48 -0.16 1.07
N ILE A 195 -0.73 0.29 0.07
CA ILE A 195 -1.23 0.41 -1.30
C ILE A 195 -0.05 0.28 -2.29
N ALA A 196 -0.31 -0.11 -3.52
CA ALA A 196 0.65 0.14 -4.60
C ALA A 196 0.47 1.57 -5.12
N ALA A 197 1.53 2.26 -5.56
CA ALA A 197 1.44 3.65 -6.03
C ALA A 197 0.57 3.80 -7.29
N CYS A 198 0.20 2.69 -7.94
CA CYS A 198 -0.80 2.65 -9.00
C CYS A 198 -2.25 2.70 -8.52
N GLY A 199 -2.50 2.64 -7.20
CA GLY A 199 -3.82 2.66 -6.59
C GLY A 199 -4.41 1.28 -6.26
N CYS A 200 -3.71 0.21 -6.64
CA CYS A 200 -4.17 -1.16 -6.43
C CYS A 200 -3.87 -1.66 -5.00
N PHE A 201 -4.62 -2.68 -4.59
CA PHE A 201 -4.36 -3.46 -3.37
C PHE A 201 -4.37 -2.66 -2.06
N HIS A 202 -5.19 -1.61 -2.00
CA HIS A 202 -5.37 -0.84 -0.77
C HIS A 202 -5.89 -1.74 0.36
N LYS A 203 -5.23 -1.69 1.53
CA LYS A 203 -5.61 -2.41 2.75
C LYS A 203 -5.37 -1.54 3.97
N VAL A 204 -6.25 -1.70 4.96
CA VAL A 204 -6.08 -1.11 6.29
C VAL A 204 -5.75 -2.20 7.29
N PHE A 205 -4.83 -1.92 8.21
CA PHE A 205 -4.57 -2.75 9.38
C PHE A 205 -4.74 -1.88 10.62
N VAL A 206 -5.43 -2.39 11.63
CA VAL A 206 -5.78 -1.59 12.81
C VAL A 206 -5.13 -2.16 14.07
N GLU A 207 -4.84 -1.31 15.04
CA GLU A 207 -4.40 -1.77 16.35
C GLU A 207 -5.47 -2.62 17.04
N LYS A 208 -5.04 -3.63 17.80
CA LYS A 208 -5.92 -4.55 18.51
C LYS A 208 -6.86 -3.83 19.48
N TRP A 209 -6.33 -2.89 20.24
CA TRP A 209 -7.13 -2.13 21.19
C TRP A 209 -8.22 -1.29 20.49
N LEU A 210 -7.97 -0.86 19.25
CA LEU A 210 -8.92 -0.07 18.48
C LEU A 210 -10.09 -0.93 17.97
N GLU A 211 -9.78 -2.14 17.47
CA GLU A 211 -10.82 -3.13 17.12
C GLU A 211 -11.61 -3.58 18.35
N ASP A 212 -10.96 -3.84 19.48
CA ASP A 212 -11.64 -4.19 20.73
C ASP A 212 -12.60 -3.06 21.18
N ALA A 213 -12.17 -1.80 21.07
CA ALA A 213 -13.01 -0.63 21.37
C ALA A 213 -14.17 -0.48 20.37
N ALA A 214 -13.96 -0.77 19.09
CA ALA A 214 -15.02 -0.80 18.08
C ALA A 214 -16.04 -1.89 18.38
N GLN A 215 -15.59 -3.08 18.78
CA GLN A 215 -16.47 -4.17 19.19
C GLN A 215 -17.33 -3.80 20.41
N GLN A 216 -16.74 -3.14 21.41
CA GLN A 216 -17.48 -2.66 22.59
C GLN A 216 -18.51 -1.57 22.23
N THR A 217 -18.14 -0.65 21.36
CA THR A 217 -18.99 0.51 21.01
C THR A 217 -20.11 0.11 20.06
N PHE A 218 -19.82 -0.74 19.07
CA PHE A 218 -20.69 -0.98 17.94
C PHE A 218 -21.21 -2.42 17.83
N GLY A 219 -20.78 -3.30 18.73
CA GLY A 219 -21.13 -4.71 18.73
C GLY A 219 -20.35 -5.52 17.67
N PRO A 220 -20.89 -6.66 17.21
CA PRO A 220 -20.20 -7.53 16.26
C PRO A 220 -19.96 -6.84 14.89
N PRO A 221 -19.10 -7.42 14.03
CA PRO A 221 -18.93 -6.98 12.66
C PRO A 221 -20.26 -6.88 11.91
N GLU A 222 -20.38 -5.88 11.02
CA GLU A 222 -21.52 -5.80 10.12
C GLU A 222 -21.58 -7.03 9.20
N LYS A 223 -22.76 -7.30 8.62
CA LYS A 223 -22.96 -8.49 7.78
C LYS A 223 -21.95 -8.51 6.62
N GLY A 224 -21.18 -9.60 6.53
CA GLY A 224 -20.17 -9.78 5.49
C GLY A 224 -18.82 -9.11 5.78
N LYS A 225 -18.66 -8.50 6.96
CA LYS A 225 -17.40 -7.96 7.46
C LYS A 225 -16.73 -8.93 8.44
N LYS A 226 -15.41 -8.81 8.56
CA LYS A 226 -14.58 -9.62 9.44
C LYS A 226 -14.34 -8.94 10.79
N PHE A 227 -14.28 -7.61 10.80
CA PHE A 227 -13.95 -6.80 11.97
C PHE A 227 -15.06 -5.79 12.29
N SER A 228 -15.24 -5.49 13.58
CA SER A 228 -16.24 -4.54 14.08
C SER A 228 -15.97 -3.12 13.63
N ILE A 229 -14.71 -2.75 13.39
CA ILE A 229 -14.32 -1.44 12.86
C ILE A 229 -14.68 -1.23 11.37
N GLU A 230 -14.96 -2.30 10.62
CA GLU A 230 -15.31 -2.18 9.20
C GLU A 230 -16.71 -1.58 9.03
N LYS A 231 -16.86 -0.74 8.00
CA LYS A 231 -18.12 -0.06 7.67
C LYS A 231 -18.61 -0.48 6.30
N SER A 232 -19.89 -0.78 6.18
CA SER A 232 -20.56 -0.98 4.89
C SER A 232 -21.10 0.36 4.40
N LEU A 233 -20.68 0.78 3.21
CA LEU A 233 -21.12 2.02 2.58
C LEU A 233 -22.15 1.74 1.50
N LYS A 234 -23.16 2.60 1.38
CA LYS A 234 -24.20 2.43 0.37
C LYS A 234 -23.67 2.72 -1.04
N ASP A 235 -22.99 3.86 -1.19
CA ASP A 235 -22.65 4.45 -2.49
C ASP A 235 -21.13 4.58 -2.68
N SER A 236 -20.34 3.75 -2.01
CA SER A 236 -18.87 3.73 -2.15
C SER A 236 -18.30 2.34 -1.93
N ILE A 237 -17.10 2.12 -2.43
CA ILE A 237 -16.31 0.92 -2.17
C ILE A 237 -15.93 0.88 -0.69
N ASP A 238 -16.23 -0.24 -0.04
CA ASP A 238 -15.91 -0.40 1.37
C ASP A 238 -14.39 -0.52 1.54
N TRP A 239 -13.88 0.03 2.62
CA TRP A 239 -12.51 -0.27 3.02
C TRP A 239 -12.43 -1.68 3.59
N GLU A 240 -11.43 -2.42 3.14
CA GLU A 240 -11.14 -3.75 3.69
C GLU A 240 -10.08 -3.62 4.78
N VAL A 241 -10.43 -4.11 5.97
CA VAL A 241 -9.45 -4.27 7.06
C VAL A 241 -8.77 -5.63 6.87
N GLY A 242 -7.52 -5.60 6.40
CA GLY A 242 -6.71 -6.79 6.11
C GLY A 242 -6.31 -7.56 7.37
N GLY A 243 -6.23 -6.89 8.51
CA GLY A 243 -5.91 -7.55 9.77
C GLY A 243 -5.83 -6.61 10.97
N VAL A 244 -5.65 -7.23 12.13
CA VAL A 244 -5.41 -6.56 13.40
C VAL A 244 -3.95 -6.77 13.79
N ILE A 245 -3.28 -5.70 14.21
CA ILE A 245 -1.90 -5.70 14.70
C ILE A 245 -1.95 -5.55 16.22
N ASP A 246 -1.15 -6.34 16.92
CA ASP A 246 -1.09 -6.36 18.38
C ASP A 246 0.26 -5.80 18.84
N GLU A 247 0.37 -4.46 18.85
CA GLU A 247 1.54 -3.77 19.37
C GLU A 247 1.52 -3.69 20.91
N PRO A 248 2.67 -3.84 21.58
CA PRO A 248 2.77 -3.53 23.01
C PRO A 248 2.44 -2.04 23.24
N LYS A 249 1.32 -1.76 23.90
CA LYS A 249 0.77 -0.40 24.07
C LYS A 249 1.77 0.63 24.62
N ASP A 250 2.64 0.22 25.53
CA ASP A 250 3.63 1.08 26.18
C ASP A 250 4.96 1.18 25.43
N SER A 251 5.19 0.29 24.47
CA SER A 251 6.43 0.19 23.68
C SER A 251 6.15 -0.33 22.28
N PRO A 252 5.34 0.41 21.48
CA PRO A 252 4.97 0.00 20.12
C PRO A 252 6.21 -0.11 19.26
N ARG A 253 6.19 -0.98 18.26
CA ARG A 253 7.31 -1.26 17.36
C ARG A 253 7.01 -0.83 15.94
N ARG A 254 8.03 -0.96 15.09
CA ARG A 254 7.86 -0.81 13.64
C ARG A 254 6.99 -1.92 13.05
N PRO A 255 6.27 -1.62 11.97
CA PRO A 255 5.50 -2.62 11.25
C PRO A 255 6.42 -3.60 10.51
N VAL A 256 5.92 -4.82 10.37
CA VAL A 256 6.47 -5.87 9.51
C VAL A 256 5.47 -6.10 8.38
N VAL A 257 5.92 -5.98 7.14
CA VAL A 257 5.09 -6.10 5.94
C VAL A 257 5.49 -7.34 5.17
N PHE A 258 4.55 -8.25 4.97
CA PHE A 258 4.77 -9.46 4.19
C PHE A 258 4.40 -9.20 2.73
N LEU A 259 5.29 -9.51 1.80
CA LEU A 259 5.12 -9.22 0.37
C LEU A 259 5.24 -10.49 -0.48
N LYS A 260 4.48 -10.55 -1.57
CA LYS A 260 4.56 -11.61 -2.56
C LYS A 260 5.60 -11.28 -3.64
N ALA A 261 6.28 -12.29 -4.16
CA ALA A 261 7.15 -12.16 -5.32
C ALA A 261 6.35 -11.86 -6.60
N GLY A 262 6.94 -11.06 -7.49
CA GLY A 262 6.42 -10.66 -8.77
C GLY A 262 5.42 -9.50 -8.66
N ASP A 263 4.23 -9.75 -8.10
CA ASP A 263 3.18 -8.72 -8.06
C ASP A 263 3.25 -7.78 -6.84
N HIS A 264 4.23 -7.99 -5.95
CA HIS A 264 4.53 -7.18 -4.76
C HIS A 264 3.33 -6.86 -3.87
N LYS A 265 2.27 -7.68 -3.95
CA LYS A 265 1.08 -7.46 -3.14
C LYS A 265 1.37 -7.79 -1.68
N VAL A 266 0.74 -7.03 -0.78
CA VAL A 266 0.82 -7.27 0.66
C VAL A 266 0.06 -8.53 1.01
N LEU A 267 0.76 -9.49 1.61
CA LEU A 267 0.23 -10.74 2.12
C LEU A 267 -0.24 -10.62 3.56
N GLY A 268 0.26 -9.66 4.32
CA GLY A 268 -0.14 -9.38 5.70
C GLY A 268 0.76 -8.35 6.35
N MET A 269 0.40 -7.92 7.56
CA MET A 269 1.19 -6.99 8.37
C MET A 269 1.18 -7.40 9.83
N GLY A 270 2.24 -7.10 10.56
CA GLY A 270 2.35 -7.39 11.98
C GLY A 270 3.37 -6.54 12.71
N SER A 271 3.63 -6.88 13.97
CA SER A 271 4.53 -6.15 14.85
C SER A 271 5.94 -6.72 14.86
N ALA A 272 6.96 -5.86 14.79
CA ALA A 272 8.33 -6.27 15.03
C ALA A 272 8.58 -6.71 16.49
N ALA A 273 7.66 -6.46 17.43
CA ALA A 273 7.74 -6.98 18.80
C ALA A 273 7.71 -8.51 18.84
N ARG A 274 7.08 -9.14 17.85
CA ARG A 274 6.88 -10.59 17.77
C ARG A 274 7.69 -11.25 16.66
N LEU A 275 8.37 -10.44 15.83
CA LEU A 275 9.10 -10.93 14.68
C LEU A 275 10.32 -11.76 15.11
N LYS A 276 10.39 -13.00 14.61
CA LYS A 276 11.53 -13.90 14.80
C LYS A 276 12.17 -14.19 13.45
N VAL A 277 13.08 -13.33 13.00
CA VAL A 277 13.83 -13.57 11.77
C VAL A 277 14.90 -14.64 12.01
N PRO A 278 14.96 -15.71 11.20
CA PRO A 278 16.05 -16.68 11.26
C PRO A 278 17.41 -16.01 11.04
N THR A 279 18.43 -16.40 11.79
CA THR A 279 19.78 -15.81 11.68
C THR A 279 20.42 -16.00 10.31
N ASN A 280 20.04 -17.06 9.59
CA ASN A 280 20.49 -17.39 8.25
C ASN A 280 19.55 -16.89 7.14
N ALA A 281 18.52 -16.10 7.48
CA ALA A 281 17.67 -15.47 6.47
C ALA A 281 18.52 -14.55 5.58
N ASP A 282 18.14 -14.45 4.31
CA ASP A 282 18.74 -13.49 3.40
C ASP A 282 18.26 -12.08 3.78
N GLN A 283 19.19 -11.21 4.17
CA GLN A 283 18.86 -9.90 4.73
C GLN A 283 19.58 -8.79 3.97
N HIS A 284 18.81 -7.81 3.53
CA HIS A 284 19.33 -6.61 2.89
C HIS A 284 18.97 -5.39 3.73
N LYS A 285 19.95 -4.50 3.93
CA LYS A 285 19.67 -3.19 4.54
C LYS A 285 19.23 -2.22 3.45
N TYR A 286 18.17 -1.46 3.71
CA TYR A 286 17.79 -0.33 2.87
C TYR A 286 18.16 0.99 3.52
N VAL A 287 18.46 1.96 2.67
CA VAL A 287 18.67 3.36 3.07
C VAL A 287 17.36 4.12 2.94
N MET A 288 17.05 4.94 3.94
CA MET A 288 15.91 5.86 3.84
C MET A 288 16.33 7.17 3.19
N ASN A 289 15.59 7.59 2.19
CA ASN A 289 15.77 8.86 1.49
C ASN A 289 14.51 9.72 1.64
N SER A 290 14.68 11.04 1.59
CA SER A 290 13.51 11.93 1.53
C SER A 290 12.76 11.65 0.23
N TYR A 291 11.44 11.49 0.29
CA TYR A 291 10.64 11.37 -0.92
C TYR A 291 10.74 12.64 -1.79
N ALA A 292 11.09 13.78 -1.19
CA ALA A 292 11.34 15.01 -1.94
C ALA A 292 12.45 14.85 -2.99
N ASP A 293 13.41 13.94 -2.76
CA ASP A 293 14.48 13.63 -3.71
C ASP A 293 13.91 13.12 -5.05
N LEU A 294 12.72 12.52 -5.05
CA LEU A 294 12.07 12.02 -6.27
C LEU A 294 11.56 13.14 -7.19
N TYR A 295 11.49 14.39 -6.71
CA TYR A 295 11.15 15.55 -7.54
C TYR A 295 12.37 16.20 -8.20
N SER A 296 13.59 15.75 -7.89
CA SER A 296 14.84 16.25 -8.47
C SER A 296 15.91 15.17 -8.52
N ILE A 297 15.77 14.24 -9.47
CA ILE A 297 16.73 13.16 -9.73
C ILE A 297 17.65 13.57 -10.91
N PRO A 298 18.97 13.32 -10.84
CA PRO A 298 19.87 13.44 -11.98
C PRO A 298 19.40 12.57 -13.15
N VAL A 299 19.44 13.13 -14.36
CA VAL A 299 19.16 12.38 -15.59
C VAL A 299 20.45 11.72 -16.06
N ASP A 300 20.42 10.40 -16.25
CA ASP A 300 21.59 9.63 -16.66
C ASP A 300 22.24 10.21 -17.93
N ASN A 301 23.57 10.31 -17.90
CA ASN A 301 24.39 10.85 -18.99
C ASN A 301 24.03 12.31 -19.36
N SER A 302 23.55 13.09 -18.39
CA SER A 302 23.18 14.50 -18.55
C SER A 302 23.54 15.31 -17.30
N ASP A 303 23.82 16.61 -17.48
CA ASP A 303 23.99 17.56 -16.37
C ASP A 303 22.65 18.09 -15.82
N LYS A 304 21.52 17.54 -16.28
CA LYS A 304 20.17 17.98 -15.91
C LYS A 304 19.62 17.14 -14.77
N THR A 305 18.76 17.75 -13.96
CA THR A 305 17.86 17.04 -13.05
C THR A 305 16.41 17.15 -13.53
N SER A 306 15.58 16.19 -13.16
CA SER A 306 14.13 16.25 -13.39
C SER A 306 13.37 15.43 -12.36
N ALA A 307 12.05 15.52 -12.36
CA ALA A 307 11.20 14.73 -11.47
C ALA A 307 10.96 13.32 -12.03
N PHE A 308 10.96 12.33 -11.13
CA PHE A 308 10.56 10.95 -11.40
C PHE A 308 9.11 10.84 -11.90
N PHE A 309 8.32 11.88 -11.60
CA PHE A 309 6.92 12.02 -11.92
C PHE A 309 6.70 13.08 -13.00
N ASP A 310 5.67 12.88 -13.80
CA ASP A 310 5.10 13.87 -14.71
C ASP A 310 4.06 14.71 -13.98
N MET A 311 4.54 15.78 -13.33
CA MET A 311 3.70 16.61 -12.45
C MET A 311 2.60 17.36 -13.21
N ASP A 312 2.84 17.68 -14.49
CA ASP A 312 1.84 18.31 -15.38
C ASP A 312 0.72 17.35 -15.81
N ASN A 313 0.88 16.05 -15.52
CA ASN A 313 -0.05 15.00 -15.90
C ASN A 313 -0.48 14.17 -14.67
N GLY A 314 -0.82 14.85 -13.58
CA GLY A 314 -1.35 14.22 -12.36
C GLY A 314 -0.31 13.40 -11.59
N GLY A 315 0.97 13.78 -11.68
CA GLY A 315 2.07 13.14 -10.93
C GLY A 315 2.35 11.70 -11.35
N LYS A 316 2.05 11.31 -12.59
CA LYS A 316 2.24 9.94 -13.09
C LYS A 316 3.72 9.61 -13.25
N VAL A 317 4.15 8.40 -12.87
CA VAL A 317 5.54 7.96 -13.08
C VAL A 317 5.85 7.88 -14.57
N ARG A 318 6.96 8.51 -14.98
CA ARG A 318 7.32 8.68 -16.39
C ARG A 318 7.63 7.34 -17.05
N GLY A 319 6.93 7.02 -18.14
CA GLY A 319 7.14 5.78 -18.90
C GLY A 319 6.61 4.50 -18.24
N ALA A 320 5.84 4.60 -17.15
CA ALA A 320 5.23 3.46 -16.45
C ALA A 320 3.76 3.21 -16.86
N GLU A 321 3.38 3.58 -18.09
CA GLU A 321 2.00 3.43 -18.57
C GLU A 321 1.61 1.95 -18.77
N ARG A 322 0.50 1.51 -18.17
CA ARG A 322 -0.10 0.21 -18.45
C ARG A 322 -1.11 0.31 -19.59
N LYS A 323 -0.61 0.41 -20.83
CA LYS A 323 -1.44 0.70 -22.04
C LYS A 323 -2.69 -0.17 -22.17
N LYS A 324 -2.61 -1.47 -21.82
CA LYS A 324 -3.74 -2.39 -21.89
C LYS A 324 -4.77 -2.12 -20.78
N GLU A 325 -4.31 -2.01 -19.53
CA GLU A 325 -5.17 -1.69 -18.39
C GLU A 325 -5.87 -0.33 -18.57
N LYS A 326 -5.11 0.70 -18.96
CA LYS A 326 -5.63 2.02 -19.32
C LYS A 326 -6.74 1.94 -20.37
N PHE A 327 -6.54 1.19 -21.45
CA PHE A 327 -7.54 1.03 -22.50
C PHE A 327 -8.82 0.36 -21.99
N PHE A 328 -8.72 -0.69 -21.17
CA PHE A 328 -9.90 -1.39 -20.66
C PHE A 328 -10.64 -0.59 -19.58
N LEU A 329 -9.93 0.07 -18.66
CA LEU A 329 -10.53 0.79 -17.55
C LEU A 329 -10.94 2.23 -17.88
N SER A 330 -10.47 2.81 -18.99
CA SER A 330 -10.99 4.10 -19.46
C SER A 330 -12.49 4.04 -19.80
N PHE A 331 -13.02 2.87 -20.16
CA PHE A 331 -14.45 2.69 -20.43
C PHE A 331 -15.32 2.83 -19.18
N VAL A 332 -14.74 2.69 -17.98
CA VAL A 332 -15.43 2.87 -16.69
C VAL A 332 -14.99 4.15 -15.96
N GLY A 333 -14.32 5.08 -16.66
CA GLY A 333 -14.00 6.42 -16.16
C GLY A 333 -12.72 6.54 -15.33
N VAL A 334 -11.90 5.49 -15.24
CA VAL A 334 -10.66 5.49 -14.46
C VAL A 334 -9.55 6.16 -15.28
N ASP A 335 -8.92 7.21 -14.74
CA ASP A 335 -7.80 7.86 -15.40
C ASP A 335 -6.57 6.95 -15.34
N SER A 336 -5.95 6.69 -16.50
CA SER A 336 -4.61 6.08 -16.62
C SER A 336 -4.40 4.91 -15.66
N ALA A 337 -5.38 3.99 -15.66
CA ALA A 337 -5.45 2.92 -14.68
C ALA A 337 -4.17 2.09 -14.61
N GLY A 338 -3.73 1.82 -13.38
CA GLY A 338 -2.54 1.04 -13.10
C GLY A 338 -1.20 1.79 -13.31
N GLN A 339 -1.21 3.04 -13.79
CA GLN A 339 0.03 3.83 -13.82
C GLN A 339 0.35 4.37 -12.41
N PRO A 340 1.56 4.09 -11.87
CA PRO A 340 1.97 4.64 -10.58
C PRO A 340 1.98 6.16 -10.54
N ARG A 341 1.70 6.75 -9.38
CA ARG A 341 1.63 8.20 -9.18
C ARG A 341 2.44 8.64 -7.95
N ALA A 342 2.77 9.92 -7.91
CA ALA A 342 3.34 10.57 -6.74
C ALA A 342 2.35 10.52 -5.56
N ASP A 343 2.84 10.25 -4.34
CA ASP A 343 2.12 10.23 -3.05
C ASP A 343 0.66 10.72 -3.04
N ASP A 344 0.39 12.02 -2.85
CA ASP A 344 -1.00 12.52 -2.76
C ASP A 344 -1.83 12.38 -4.03
N GLN A 345 -1.19 12.10 -5.17
CA GLN A 345 -1.84 11.88 -6.46
C GLN A 345 -2.28 10.42 -6.65
N ILE A 346 -1.88 9.49 -5.78
CA ILE A 346 -2.33 8.11 -5.83
C ILE A 346 -3.86 8.09 -5.71
N LYS A 347 -4.50 7.49 -6.69
CA LYS A 347 -5.95 7.32 -6.74
C LYS A 347 -6.33 5.98 -6.13
N MET A 348 -7.38 5.95 -5.34
CA MET A 348 -7.83 4.75 -4.64
C MET A 348 -9.22 4.37 -5.10
N HIS A 349 -9.50 3.06 -5.10
CA HIS A 349 -10.85 2.52 -5.28
C HIS A 349 -11.50 3.04 -6.58
N PHE A 350 -10.81 2.84 -7.70
CA PHE A 350 -11.26 3.31 -9.02
C PHE A 350 -11.54 4.81 -9.06
N ASP A 351 -10.64 5.60 -8.47
CA ASP A 351 -10.67 7.06 -8.43
C ASP A 351 -11.80 7.67 -7.56
N GLU A 352 -12.48 6.87 -6.72
CA GLU A 352 -13.46 7.37 -5.74
C GLU A 352 -12.84 8.26 -4.66
N SER A 353 -11.53 8.12 -4.42
CA SER A 353 -10.80 8.91 -3.42
C SER A 353 -9.31 9.05 -3.78
N THR A 354 -8.64 9.98 -3.11
CA THR A 354 -7.20 10.22 -3.23
C THR A 354 -6.48 9.86 -1.95
N TRP A 355 -5.29 9.30 -2.08
CA TRP A 355 -4.45 8.90 -0.94
C TRP A 355 -4.23 10.04 0.07
N GLY A 356 -4.07 11.27 -0.40
CA GLY A 356 -3.86 12.45 0.44
C GLY A 356 -5.10 13.05 1.12
N ASP A 357 -6.30 12.48 0.96
CA ASP A 357 -7.53 13.04 1.53
C ASP A 357 -7.63 12.74 3.04
N PRO A 358 -7.58 13.74 3.93
CA PRO A 358 -7.61 13.53 5.38
C PRO A 358 -9.01 13.18 5.92
N SER A 359 -10.08 13.33 5.12
CA SER A 359 -11.46 13.10 5.55
C SER A 359 -11.92 11.64 5.44
N ILE A 360 -11.08 10.77 4.89
CA ILE A 360 -11.46 9.41 4.48
C ILE A 360 -11.73 8.47 5.68
N TYR A 361 -11.01 8.62 6.79
CA TYR A 361 -11.05 7.59 7.85
C TYR A 361 -12.44 7.40 8.47
N SER A 362 -13.06 8.46 8.96
CA SER A 362 -14.41 8.38 9.57
C SER A 362 -15.52 8.12 8.56
N LYS A 363 -15.27 8.41 7.28
CA LYS A 363 -16.16 8.00 6.19
C LYS A 363 -16.16 6.47 6.06
N TYR A 364 -15.00 5.84 6.00
CA TYR A 364 -14.84 4.43 5.61
C TYR A 364 -14.70 3.43 6.77
N LEU A 365 -14.42 3.89 8.00
CA LEU A 365 -14.28 3.06 9.20
C LEU A 365 -15.29 3.46 10.28
N ARG A 366 -15.72 2.49 11.08
CA ARG A 366 -16.49 2.69 12.32
C ARG A 366 -15.51 2.96 13.46
N LEU A 367 -14.97 4.18 13.50
CA LEU A 367 -14.03 4.56 14.55
C LEU A 367 -14.79 4.85 15.85
N PRO A 368 -14.40 4.24 17.00
CA PRO A 368 -14.94 4.61 18.30
C PRO A 368 -14.84 6.13 18.54
N PRO A 369 -15.82 6.76 19.19
CA PRO A 369 -15.73 8.17 19.57
C PRO A 369 -14.41 8.45 20.27
N GLY A 370 -13.78 9.59 20.02
CA GLY A 370 -12.52 9.95 20.69
C GLY A 370 -11.25 9.33 20.11
N THR A 371 -11.34 8.39 19.16
CA THR A 371 -10.16 7.75 18.52
C THR A 371 -9.24 8.77 17.87
N LEU A 372 -9.79 9.63 17.01
CA LEU A 372 -9.04 10.66 16.31
C LEU A 372 -8.98 11.96 17.13
N ASN A 373 -10.05 12.27 17.87
CA ASN A 373 -10.14 13.49 18.66
C ASN A 373 -10.56 13.21 20.11
N PRO A 374 -9.60 12.90 21.01
CA PRO A 374 -9.88 12.57 22.41
C PRO A 374 -10.59 13.68 23.19
N VAL A 375 -10.40 14.95 22.79
CA VAL A 375 -10.97 16.11 23.46
C VAL A 375 -12.50 16.17 23.28
N LYS A 376 -13.04 15.70 22.14
CA LYS A 376 -14.50 15.62 21.92
C LYS A 376 -15.20 14.60 22.82
N GLN A 377 -14.51 13.59 23.34
CA GLN A 377 -15.13 12.60 24.25
C GLN A 377 -15.48 13.19 25.62
N VAL A 378 -14.68 14.13 26.14
CA VAL A 378 -14.92 14.74 27.46
C VAL A 378 -16.19 15.61 27.46
N GLY A 379 -16.54 16.22 26.33
CA GLY A 379 -17.77 17.00 26.19
C GLY A 379 -19.05 16.18 25.98
N ALA A 380 -18.94 14.92 25.54
CA ALA A 380 -20.10 14.06 25.30
C ALA A 380 -20.58 13.32 26.56
N ASN A 381 -19.72 13.15 27.57
CA ASN A 381 -20.06 12.53 28.86
C ASN A 381 -20.53 13.53 29.93
N LEU A 382 -20.74 14.80 29.55
CA LEU A 382 -21.18 15.88 30.44
C LEU A 382 -22.61 16.38 30.16
N ASN A 383 -23.38 15.67 29.33
CA ASN A 383 -24.79 16.00 29.04
C ASN A 383 -25.72 14.85 29.36
#